data_AF-A0A2V7UBD8-F1
#
_entry.id   AF-A0A2V7UBD8-F1
#
_cell.length_a   1.000
_cell.length_b   1.000
_cell.length_c   1.000
_cell.angle_alpha   90.00
_cell.angle_beta   90.00
_cell.angle_gamma   90.00
#
_symmetry.space_group_name_H-M   'P 1'
#
loop_
_entity.id
_entity.type
_entity.pdbx_description
1 polymer ?
#
loop_
_entity_poly.entity_id
_entity_poly.type
_entity_poly.pdbx_seq_one_letter_code
_entity_poly.pdbx_strand_id
1 'polypeptide(L)' 'MKNVTVSLPELVYRRARIKAAERDTSVTALVREFLMKLGEEESDFERRQRLQDEVLASVRGFSAGDRRPRSDVHGRRALR' A
#
# COMPACT_ATOMS: atom_id res chain seq x y z
N MET A 1 -26.02 -4.94 -9.52
CA MET A 1 -25.33 -5.15 -8.23
C MET A 1 -25.33 -6.64 -7.91
N LYS A 2 -24.25 -7.17 -7.35
CA LYS A 2 -24.19 -8.59 -6.93
C LYS A 2 -24.42 -8.66 -5.42
N ASN A 3 -25.20 -9.64 -4.97
CA ASN A 3 -25.48 -9.87 -3.56
C ASN A 3 -24.48 -10.90 -3.02
N VAL A 4 -23.96 -10.67 -1.81
CA VAL A 4 -23.05 -11.59 -1.11
C VAL A 4 -23.66 -11.86 0.26
N THR A 5 -23.81 -13.15 0.60
CA THR A 5 -24.20 -13.59 1.93
C THR A 5 -22.94 -13.93 2.71
N VAL A 6 -22.76 -13.30 3.88
CA VAL A 6 -21.60 -13.52 4.75
C VAL A 6 -22.09 -13.98 6.12
N SER A 7 -21.58 -15.12 6.58
CA SER A 7 -21.83 -15.58 7.95
C SER A 7 -20.87 -14.88 8.90
N LEU A 8 -21.41 -14.17 9.89
CA LEU A 8 -20.64 -13.45 10.90
C LEU A 8 -20.93 -14.01 12.29
N PRO A 9 -19.93 -14.07 13.19
CA PRO A 9 -20.20 -14.35 14.60
C PRO A 9 -21.12 -13.29 15.20
N GLU A 10 -22.05 -13.70 16.06
CA GLU A 10 -23.05 -12.82 16.69
C GLU A 10 -22.42 -11.58 17.35
N LEU A 11 -21.28 -11.76 18.03
CA LEU A 11 -20.55 -10.67 18.68
C LEU A 11 -20.07 -9.62 17.67
N VAL A 12 -19.64 -10.05 16.47
CA VAL A 12 -19.16 -9.16 15.41
C VAL A 12 -20.34 -8.41 14.82
N TYR A 13 -21.46 -9.10 14.54
CA TYR A 13 -22.68 -8.47 14.03
C TYR A 13 -23.21 -7.40 14.99
N ARG A 14 -23.26 -7.70 16.30
CA ARG A 14 -23.70 -6.75 17.32
C ARG A 14 -22.82 -5.50 17.37
N ARG A 15 -21.50 -5.66 17.36
CA ARG A 15 -20.55 -4.53 17.36
C ARG A 15 -20.66 -3.70 16.10
N ALA A 16 -20.79 -4.34 14.94
CA ALA A 16 -20.98 -3.67 13.65
C ALA A 16 -22.27 -2.83 13.66
N ARG A 17 -23.36 -3.36 14.24
CA ARG A 17 -24.63 -2.63 14.35
C ARG A 17 -24.54 -1.40 15.25
N ILE A 18 -23.83 -1.50 16.39
CA ILE A 18 -23.58 -0.35 17.27
C ILE A 18 -22.76 0.71 16.53
N LYS A 19 -21.68 0.31 15.86
CA LYS A 19 -20.83 1.22 15.08
C LYS A 19 -21.55 1.87 13.90
N ALA A 20 -22.47 1.15 13.26
CA ALA A 20 -23.28 1.67 12.19
C ALA A 20 -24.24 2.76 12.71
N ALA A 21 -24.90 2.51 13.84
CA ALA A 21 -25.79 3.47 14.51
C ALA A 21 -25.03 4.73 14.98
N GLU A 22 -23.83 4.58 15.55
CA GLU A 22 -22.98 5.71 15.95
C GLU A 22 -22.60 6.64 14.78
N ARG A 23 -22.61 6.11 13.54
CA ARG A 23 -22.24 6.85 12.33
C ARG A 23 -23.45 7.26 11.49
N ASP A 24 -24.68 7.06 11.98
CA ASP A 24 -25.92 7.24 11.21
C ASP A 24 -25.93 6.48 9.87
N THR A 25 -25.32 5.29 9.85
CA THR A 25 -25.22 4.43 8.66
C THR A 25 -25.84 3.06 8.89
N SER A 26 -26.01 2.27 7.82
CA SER A 26 -26.40 0.86 7.92
C SER A 26 -25.19 -0.06 7.91
N VAL A 27 -25.33 -1.27 8.47
CA VAL A 27 -24.28 -2.29 8.43
C VAL A 27 -23.89 -2.62 6.99
N THR A 28 -24.85 -2.68 6.07
CA THR A 28 -24.60 -2.88 4.64
C THR A 28 -23.79 -1.74 4.02
N ALA A 29 -24.07 -0.48 4.39
CA ALA A 29 -23.29 0.66 3.93
C ALA A 29 -21.85 0.60 4.44
N LEU A 30 -21.66 0.21 5.70
CA LEU A 30 -20.35 0.05 6.34
C LEU A 30 -19.52 -1.07 5.67
N VAL A 31 -20.14 -2.21 5.38
CA VAL A 31 -19.50 -3.33 4.67
C VAL A 31 -19.15 -2.93 3.24
N ARG A 32 -20.06 -2.23 2.54
CA ARG A 32 -19.80 -1.73 1.19
C ARG A 32 -18.61 -0.77 1.16
N GLU A 33 -18.58 0.21 2.06
CA GLU A 33 -17.47 1.17 2.15
C GLU A 33 -16.14 0.47 2.47
N PHE A 34 -16.16 -0.50 3.38
CA PHE A 34 -14.98 -1.30 3.70
C PHE A 34 -14.46 -2.09 2.49
N LEU A 35 -15.35 -2.76 1.75
CA LEU A 35 -14.95 -3.52 0.55
C LEU A 35 -14.51 -2.61 -0.60
N MET A 36 -15.10 -1.43 -0.74
CA MET A 36 -14.65 -0.41 -1.70
C MET A 36 -13.25 0.08 -1.33
N LYS A 37 -13.00 0.44 -0.08
CA LYS A 37 -11.67 0.82 0.41
C LYS A 37 -10.64 -0.29 0.21
N LEU A 38 -11.01 -1.54 0.47
CA LEU A 38 -10.12 -2.69 0.25
C LEU A 38 -9.78 -2.89 -1.25
N GLY A 39 -10.65 -2.49 -2.16
CA GLY A 39 -10.40 -2.53 -3.61
C GLY A 39 -9.79 -1.26 -4.19
N GLU A 40 -9.94 -0.12 -3.51
CA GLU A 40 -9.37 1.19 -3.87
C GLU A 40 -7.99 1.44 -3.26
N GLU A 41 -7.59 0.67 -2.24
CA GLU A 41 -6.19 0.46 -1.90
C GLU A 41 -5.52 -0.22 -3.10
N GLU A 42 -5.23 0.58 -4.13
CA GLU A 42 -4.04 0.42 -4.93
C GLU A 42 -2.95 0.05 -3.94
N SER A 43 -2.52 -1.20 -4.02
CA SER A 43 -1.74 -1.80 -2.95
C SER A 43 -0.61 -0.82 -2.64
N ASP A 44 -0.26 -0.59 -1.37
CA ASP A 44 0.87 0.30 -1.06
C ASP A 44 2.12 -0.06 -1.89
N PHE A 45 2.19 -1.31 -2.36
CA PHE A 45 3.08 -1.79 -3.38
C PHE A 45 2.92 -1.13 -4.76
N GLU A 46 1.75 -1.15 -5.40
CA GLU A 46 1.47 -0.46 -6.68
C GLU A 46 1.70 1.05 -6.59
N ARG A 47 1.31 1.67 -5.46
CA ARG A 47 1.61 3.08 -5.21
C ARG A 47 3.10 3.35 -5.13
N ARG A 48 3.84 2.51 -4.39
CA ARG A 48 5.30 2.59 -4.28
C ARG A 48 6.00 2.31 -5.61
N GLN A 49 5.46 1.39 -6.42
CA GLN A 49 5.97 1.08 -7.74
C GLN A 49 5.84 2.29 -8.67
N ARG A 50 4.68 2.95 -8.69
CA ARG A 50 4.49 4.17 -9.49
C ARG A 50 5.45 5.28 -9.08
N LEU A 51 5.61 5.53 -7.78
CA LEU A 51 6.54 6.53 -7.26
C LEU A 51 8.00 6.18 -7.62
N GLN A 52 8.37 4.89 -7.56
CA GLN A 52 9.68 4.43 -7.99
C GLN A 52 9.89 4.70 -9.48
N ASP A 53 8.92 4.35 -10.32
CA ASP A 53 9.00 4.51 -11.77
C ASP A 53 9.11 5.99 -12.16
N GLU A 54 8.36 6.88 -11.51
CA GLU A 54 8.46 8.34 -11.68
C GLU A 54 9.85 8.86 -11.29
N VAL A 55 10.38 8.42 -10.14
CA VAL A 55 11.72 8.82 -9.68
C VAL A 55 12.79 8.32 -10.64
N LEU A 56 12.73 7.06 -11.07
CA LEU A 56 13.69 6.49 -12.03
C LEU A 56 13.61 7.20 -13.39
N ALA A 57 12.42 7.52 -13.88
CA ALA A 57 12.23 8.28 -15.12
C ALA A 57 12.81 9.71 -15.03
N SER A 58 12.84 10.31 -13.83
CA SER A 58 13.44 11.62 -13.61
C SER A 58 14.98 11.61 -13.66
N VAL A 59 15.62 10.45 -13.51
CA VAL A 59 17.09 10.30 -13.55
C VAL A 59 17.56 10.32 -14.99
N ARG A 60 18.08 11.46 -15.45
CA ARG A 60 18.60 11.65 -16.81
C ARG A 60 19.96 10.97 -17.07
N GLY A 61 20.65 10.57 -16.01
CA GLY A 61 21.94 9.88 -16.09
C GLY A 61 22.47 9.53 -14.71
N PHE A 62 22.95 8.29 -14.54
CA PHE A 62 23.56 7.81 -13.31
C PHE A 62 24.86 7.09 -13.65
N SER A 63 25.99 7.64 -13.20
CA SER A 63 27.30 6.99 -13.29
C SER A 63 27.82 6.75 -11.88
N ALA A 64 27.99 5.49 -11.51
CA ALA A 64 28.59 5.12 -10.23
C ALA A 64 30.06 5.58 -10.12
N GLY A 65 30.73 5.84 -11.26
CA GLY A 65 32.08 6.38 -11.32
C GLY A 65 32.19 7.83 -10.85
N ASP A 66 31.10 8.60 -10.93
CA ASP A 66 31.10 10.01 -10.52
C ASP A 66 31.10 10.15 -8.98
N ARG A 67 30.65 9.10 -8.27
CA ARG A 67 30.60 9.05 -6.80
C ARG A 67 31.91 8.60 -6.18
N ARG A 68 32.83 8.03 -6.95
CA ARG A 68 34.12 7.52 -6.47
C ARG A 68 35.24 7.99 -7.39
N PRO A 69 36.12 8.90 -6.93
CA PRO A 69 37.29 9.26 -7.73
C PRO A 69 38.11 8.00 -8.02
N ARG A 70 38.79 7.95 -9.18
CA ARG A 70 39.54 6.76 -9.64
C ARG A 70 40.55 6.25 -8.59
N SER A 71 41.07 7.15 -7.75
CA SER A 71 41.94 6.82 -6.60
C SER A 71 41.32 5.87 -5.59
N ASP A 72 40.00 5.91 -5.42
CA ASP A 72 39.27 5.17 -4.39
C ASP A 72 38.88 3.75 -4.82
N VAL A 73 39.08 3.41 -6.10
CA VAL A 73 38.67 2.13 -6.69
C VAL A 73 39.43 0.96 -6.05
N HIS A 74 40.67 1.19 -5.59
CA HIS A 74 41.53 0.15 -5.01
C HIS A 74 41.26 -0.16 -3.53
N GLY A 75 40.33 0.56 -2.87
CA GLY A 75 40.02 0.36 -1.44
C GLY A 75 39.26 -0.93 -1.09
N ARG A 76 38.79 -1.70 -2.08
CA ARG A 76 38.04 -2.97 -1.86
C ARG A 76 38.92 -4.19 -1.58
N ARG A 77 40.12 -4.01 -1.01
CA ARG A 77 40.97 -5.14 -0.56
C ARG A 77 40.74 -5.56 0.89
N ALA A 78 39.82 -4.91 1.61
CA ALA A 78 39.65 -5.11 3.06
C ALA A 78 38.52 -6.08 3.49
N LEU A 79 37.92 -6.85 2.57
CA LEU A 79 37.01 -7.95 2.93
C LEU A 79 37.59 -9.25 2.40
N ARG A 80 38.50 -9.83 3.18
CA ARG A 80 38.94 -11.22 3.05
C ARG A 80 38.65 -11.92 4.37
#